data_AF-A0ABD5WVI8-F1
#
_entry.id   AF-A0ABD5WVI8-F1
#
_cell.length_a   1.000
_cell.length_b   1.000
_cell.length_c   1.000
_cell.angle_alpha   90.00
_cell.angle_beta   90.00
_cell.angle_gamma   90.00
#
_symmetry.space_group_name_H-M   'P 1'
#
loop_
_entity.id
_entity.type
_entity.pdbx_description
1 polymer ?
#
loop_
_entity_poly.entity_id
_entity_poly.type
_entity_poly.pdbx_seq_one_letter_code
_entity_poly.pdbx_strand_id
1 'polypeptide(L)'
;MTDDVVVLRYGHRPGRDDRMTTHVGLTARALGADRVVLPDNAGQSAETIRDITDRFGGPFAVELRDDQRAYTRNWEGTVVHLTMYGERVQDVETDIRADSVDVDAPLLVVVGGEKVPFDFYEEADYNVGVTNQPHSEVAGLAVFLDRLFEGAELEREWEDADRVVLPQATGKKVVDPAEAAAEAGERGEDDDGGD
;
A
#
# COMPACT_ATOMS: atom_id res chain seq x y z
N MET A 1 -2.41 -16.15 8.60
CA MET A 1 -1.85 -14.80 8.50
C MET A 1 -0.46 -14.98 7.95
N THR A 2 -0.38 -15.14 6.64
CA THR A 2 0.90 -15.18 5.90
C THR A 2 0.86 -14.30 4.66
N ASP A 3 -0.18 -13.44 4.59
CA ASP A 3 -0.43 -12.46 3.56
C ASP A 3 0.27 -11.15 3.96
N ASP A 4 1.61 -11.15 4.03
CA ASP A 4 2.36 -9.94 4.37
C ASP A 4 2.82 -9.27 3.07
N VAL A 5 1.96 -8.44 2.47
CA VAL A 5 2.40 -7.47 1.45
C VAL A 5 2.95 -6.25 2.18
N VAL A 6 4.27 -6.10 2.13
CA VAL A 6 5.01 -5.05 2.84
C VAL A 6 5.55 -4.02 1.87
N VAL A 7 5.27 -2.75 2.12
CA VAL A 7 5.87 -1.64 1.35
C VAL A 7 7.03 -1.04 2.12
N LEU A 8 8.23 -1.06 1.54
CA LEU A 8 9.40 -0.39 2.10
C LEU A 8 9.66 0.92 1.36
N ARG A 9 9.52 2.04 2.07
CA ARG A 9 9.93 3.36 1.57
C ARG A 9 11.40 3.59 1.92
N TYR A 10 12.30 3.50 0.95
CA TYR A 10 13.72 3.76 1.16
C TYR A 10 14.07 5.25 1.12
N GLY A 11 14.82 5.70 2.14
CA GLY A 11 15.50 6.99 2.18
C GLY A 11 14.59 8.20 2.37
N HIS A 12 14.67 8.84 3.54
CA HIS A 12 13.82 9.97 3.94
C HIS A 12 14.62 11.19 4.36
N ARG A 13 14.12 12.37 3.98
CA ARG A 13 14.73 13.66 4.26
C ARG A 13 13.72 14.52 5.04
N PRO A 14 13.86 14.60 6.38
CA PRO A 14 12.93 15.36 7.22
C PRO A 14 12.76 16.81 6.73
N GLY A 15 11.53 17.31 6.73
CA GLY A 15 11.18 18.64 6.26
C GLY A 15 11.10 18.79 4.73
N ARG A 16 11.56 17.79 3.96
CA ARG A 16 11.48 17.75 2.50
C ARG A 16 10.54 16.66 2.00
N ASP A 17 10.61 15.48 2.62
CA ASP A 17 9.90 14.28 2.15
C ASP A 17 8.67 13.91 2.98
N ASP A 18 8.36 14.66 4.04
CA ASP A 18 7.31 14.30 5.01
C ASP A 18 5.99 13.98 4.31
N ARG A 19 5.55 14.90 3.43
CA ARG A 19 4.31 14.70 2.67
C ARG A 19 4.41 13.47 1.77
N MET A 20 5.46 13.33 0.97
CA MET A 20 5.61 12.21 0.03
C MET A 20 5.67 10.86 0.76
N THR A 21 6.38 10.79 1.88
CA THR A 21 6.51 9.60 2.72
C THR A 21 5.17 9.22 3.33
N THR A 22 4.41 10.20 3.82
CA THR A 22 3.03 9.99 4.30
C THR A 22 2.13 9.50 3.16
N HIS A 23 2.20 10.08 1.96
CA HIS A 23 1.40 9.60 0.81
C HIS A 23 1.75 8.17 0.43
N VAL A 24 3.04 7.80 0.40
CA VAL A 24 3.45 6.40 0.15
C VAL A 24 2.81 5.45 1.17
N GLY A 25 2.89 5.77 2.47
CA GLY A 25 2.32 4.91 3.50
C GLY A 25 0.79 4.84 3.46
N LEU A 26 0.10 5.95 3.17
CA LEU A 26 -1.36 5.96 3.03
C LEU A 26 -1.83 5.25 1.75
N THR A 27 -1.06 5.33 0.66
CA THR A 27 -1.31 4.57 -0.58
C THR A 27 -1.12 3.08 -0.33
N ALA A 28 -0.04 2.68 0.36
CA ALA A 28 0.17 1.28 0.75
C ALA A 28 -1.03 0.75 1.55
N ARG A 29 -1.43 1.48 2.59
CA ARG A 29 -2.62 1.15 3.39
C ARG A 29 -3.85 0.99 2.50
N ALA A 30 -4.21 2.03 1.75
CA ALA A 30 -5.45 2.07 1.00
C ALA A 30 -5.56 1.03 -0.12
N LEU A 31 -4.43 0.53 -0.63
CA LEU A 31 -4.36 -0.38 -1.77
C LEU A 31 -3.82 -1.77 -1.38
N GLY A 32 -4.22 -2.23 -0.19
CA GLY A 32 -4.14 -3.65 0.16
C GLY A 32 -2.81 -4.13 0.74
N ALA A 33 -1.81 -3.28 0.94
CA ALA A 33 -0.63 -3.67 1.70
C ALA A 33 -0.96 -3.78 3.19
N ASP A 34 -0.26 -4.65 3.91
CA ASP A 34 -0.50 -4.95 5.33
C ASP A 34 0.43 -4.17 6.25
N ARG A 35 1.56 -3.73 5.70
CA ARG A 35 2.57 -2.96 6.44
C ARG A 35 3.30 -1.96 5.57
N VAL A 36 3.67 -0.84 6.16
CA VAL A 36 4.73 0.04 5.63
C VAL A 36 5.95 0.08 6.56
N VAL A 37 7.13 -0.10 5.98
CA VAL A 37 8.44 0.09 6.61
C VAL A 37 9.04 1.41 6.12
N LEU A 38 9.18 2.37 7.03
CA LEU A 38 9.74 3.68 6.75
C LEU A 38 11.14 3.81 7.36
N PRO A 39 11.96 4.78 6.89
CA PRO A 39 13.25 5.06 7.50
C PRO A 39 13.05 5.56 8.94
N ASP A 40 13.95 5.21 9.84
CA ASP A 40 13.93 5.57 11.28
C ASP A 40 13.66 7.05 11.57
N ASN A 41 14.13 7.94 10.71
CA ASN A 41 13.98 9.38 10.81
C ASN A 41 12.63 9.93 10.27
N ALA A 42 11.71 9.08 9.81
CA ALA A 42 10.41 9.47 9.25
C ALA A 42 9.27 9.47 10.30
N GLY A 43 9.57 9.81 11.55
CA GLY A 43 8.64 9.70 12.69
C GLY A 43 7.32 10.44 12.49
N GLN A 44 7.33 11.67 11.97
CA GLN A 44 6.13 12.46 11.73
C GLN A 44 5.19 11.82 10.70
N SER A 45 5.76 11.24 9.63
CA SER A 45 4.97 10.51 8.65
C SER A 45 4.36 9.26 9.26
N ALA A 46 5.13 8.51 10.06
CA ALA A 46 4.65 7.32 10.75
C ALA A 46 3.51 7.62 11.73
N GLU A 47 3.61 8.69 12.53
CA GLU A 47 2.52 9.15 13.39
C GLU A 47 1.26 9.46 12.59
N THR A 48 1.37 10.22 11.49
CA THR A 48 0.21 10.54 10.65
C THR A 48 -0.48 9.31 10.07
N ILE A 49 0.29 8.30 9.65
CA ILE A 49 -0.26 7.07 9.08
C ILE A 49 -0.96 6.24 10.16
N ARG A 50 -0.38 6.15 11.36
CA ARG A 50 -1.02 5.48 12.51
C ARG A 50 -2.31 6.18 12.90
N ASP A 51 -2.30 7.50 13.03
CA ASP A 51 -3.50 8.29 13.35
C ASP A 51 -4.64 8.07 12.35
N ILE A 52 -4.32 7.93 11.05
CA ILE A 52 -5.33 7.61 10.03
C ILE A 52 -5.82 6.18 10.17
N THR A 53 -4.93 5.23 10.44
CA THR A 53 -5.28 3.82 10.65
C THR A 53 -6.18 3.65 11.86
N ASP A 54 -5.86 4.29 13.00
CA ASP A 54 -6.69 4.25 14.20
C ASP A 54 -8.10 4.83 13.93
N ARG A 55 -8.18 5.92 13.16
CA ARG A 55 -9.46 6.58 12.90
C ARG A 55 -10.33 5.89 11.86
N PHE A 56 -9.73 5.28 10.85
CA PHE A 56 -10.44 4.72 9.69
C PHE A 56 -10.28 3.19 9.58
N GLY A 57 -9.78 2.56 10.63
CA GLY A 57 -9.65 1.12 10.76
C GLY A 57 -8.38 0.53 10.14
N GLY A 58 -8.12 -0.71 10.50
CA GLY A 58 -7.02 -1.54 10.01
C GLY A 58 -7.53 -2.87 9.46
N PRO A 59 -6.69 -3.92 9.43
CA PRO A 59 -5.31 -3.95 9.93
C PRO A 59 -4.32 -3.27 8.98
N PHE A 60 -3.43 -2.43 9.52
CA PHE A 60 -2.26 -1.88 8.81
C PHE A 60 -1.13 -1.50 9.78
N ALA A 61 0.06 -2.08 9.60
CA ALA A 61 1.19 -1.86 10.48
C ALA A 61 2.16 -0.77 9.95
N VAL A 62 2.76 -0.02 10.87
CA VAL A 62 3.75 1.03 10.54
C VAL A 62 5.03 0.82 11.35
N GLU A 63 6.12 0.53 10.64
CA GLU A 63 7.43 0.24 11.22
C GLU A 63 8.46 1.30 10.82
N LEU A 64 9.37 1.62 11.75
CA LEU A 64 10.51 2.51 11.54
C LEU A 64 11.79 1.69 11.62
N ARG A 65 12.63 1.73 10.59
CA ARG A 65 13.88 0.95 10.53
C ARG A 65 15.04 1.78 9.99
N ASP A 66 16.21 1.66 10.61
CA ASP A 66 17.49 2.21 10.13
C ASP A 66 18.28 1.21 9.28
N ASP A 67 17.94 -0.07 9.36
CA ASP A 67 18.62 -1.20 8.72
C ASP A 67 17.93 -1.71 7.44
N GLN A 68 17.19 -0.83 6.74
CA GLN A 68 16.34 -1.18 5.58
C GLN A 68 17.03 -2.02 4.49
N ARG A 69 18.35 -1.82 4.28
CA ARG A 69 19.12 -2.65 3.34
C ARG A 69 19.28 -4.09 3.83
N ALA A 70 19.62 -4.26 5.11
CA ALA A 70 19.74 -5.57 5.71
C ALA A 70 18.37 -6.26 5.79
N TYR A 71 17.31 -5.49 6.07
CA TYR A 71 15.93 -5.97 6.02
C TYR A 71 15.58 -6.54 4.65
N THR A 72 15.91 -5.81 3.57
CA THR A 72 15.64 -6.26 2.18
C THR A 72 16.45 -7.51 1.82
N ARG A 73 17.76 -7.51 2.10
CA ARG A 73 18.64 -8.67 1.83
C ARG A 73 18.19 -9.95 2.53
N ASN A 74 17.67 -9.82 3.75
CA ASN A 74 17.26 -10.96 4.57
C ASN A 74 15.76 -11.27 4.44
N TRP A 75 15.07 -10.67 3.45
CA TRP A 75 13.66 -10.95 3.23
C TRP A 75 13.47 -12.39 2.74
N GLU A 76 12.58 -13.14 3.40
CA GLU A 76 12.22 -14.50 3.02
C GLU A 76 10.90 -14.48 2.24
N GLY A 77 10.99 -14.21 0.95
CA GLY A 77 9.86 -14.06 0.05
C GLY A 77 10.26 -13.29 -1.20
N THR A 78 9.27 -12.87 -2.00
CA THR A 78 9.52 -12.15 -3.25
C THR A 78 9.84 -10.67 -2.95
N VAL A 79 10.87 -10.13 -3.59
CA VAL A 79 11.25 -8.71 -3.52
C VAL A 79 11.01 -8.04 -4.87
N VAL A 80 10.12 -7.05 -4.88
CA VAL A 80 9.84 -6.19 -6.02
C VAL A 80 10.42 -4.81 -5.75
N HIS A 81 11.36 -4.36 -6.57
CA HIS A 81 11.87 -3.00 -6.54
C HIS A 81 11.22 -2.16 -7.65
N LEU A 82 10.44 -1.16 -7.26
CA LEU A 82 9.80 -0.24 -8.20
C LEU A 82 10.79 0.83 -8.66
N THR A 83 11.10 0.80 -9.96
CA THR A 83 12.05 1.69 -10.61
C THR A 83 11.67 1.89 -12.07
N MET A 84 11.78 3.12 -12.57
CA MET A 84 11.49 3.42 -13.98
C MET A 84 12.42 2.69 -14.97
N TYR A 85 13.52 2.13 -14.49
CA TYR A 85 14.47 1.35 -15.30
C TYR A 85 14.11 -0.15 -15.38
N GLY A 86 13.10 -0.60 -14.65
CA GLY A 86 12.71 -2.00 -14.56
C GLY A 86 11.93 -2.51 -15.78
N GLU A 87 11.62 -3.80 -15.73
CA GLU A 87 10.73 -4.48 -16.67
C GLU A 87 9.33 -3.89 -16.59
N ARG A 88 8.59 -3.91 -17.70
CA ARG A 88 7.28 -3.27 -17.73
C ARG A 88 6.31 -4.08 -16.91
N VAL A 89 5.53 -3.41 -16.05
CA VAL A 89 4.60 -4.08 -15.13
C VAL A 89 3.67 -5.07 -15.84
N GLN A 90 3.12 -4.73 -17.02
CA GLN A 90 2.24 -5.64 -17.77
C GLN A 90 2.91 -6.92 -18.29
N ASP A 91 4.24 -6.96 -18.31
CA ASP A 91 4.98 -8.14 -18.77
C ASP A 91 5.28 -9.11 -17.62
N VAL A 92 5.24 -8.64 -16.35
CA VAL A 92 5.70 -9.40 -15.16
C VAL A 92 4.67 -9.51 -14.04
N GLU A 93 3.57 -8.74 -14.08
CA GLU A 93 2.55 -8.70 -13.01
C GLU A 93 1.93 -10.07 -12.70
N THR A 94 1.72 -10.91 -13.71
CA THR A 94 1.18 -12.27 -13.53
C THR A 94 2.17 -13.18 -12.81
N ASP A 95 3.46 -13.11 -13.13
CA ASP A 95 4.49 -13.95 -12.51
C ASP A 95 4.70 -13.53 -11.05
N ILE A 96 4.76 -12.22 -10.78
CA ILE A 96 4.86 -11.69 -9.40
C ILE A 96 3.68 -12.16 -8.57
N ARG A 97 2.45 -12.09 -9.10
CA ARG A 97 1.26 -12.54 -8.39
C ARG A 97 1.30 -14.05 -8.10
N ALA A 98 1.70 -14.85 -9.08
CA ALA A 98 1.82 -16.30 -8.94
C ALA A 98 2.88 -16.71 -7.90
N ASP A 99 3.96 -15.95 -7.79
CA ASP A 99 5.05 -16.19 -6.84
C ASP A 99 4.75 -15.66 -5.43
N SER A 100 3.75 -14.80 -5.27
CA SER A 100 3.42 -14.19 -3.97
C SER A 100 1.95 -14.34 -3.57
N VAL A 101 1.06 -13.56 -4.18
CA VAL A 101 -0.33 -13.41 -3.72
C VAL A 101 -1.12 -14.71 -3.89
N ASP A 102 -0.96 -15.41 -5.02
CA ASP A 102 -1.75 -16.61 -5.33
C ASP A 102 -1.37 -17.82 -4.46
N VAL A 103 -0.22 -17.74 -3.76
CA VAL A 103 0.34 -18.80 -2.92
C VAL A 103 0.52 -18.37 -1.46
N ASP A 104 -0.07 -17.24 -1.08
CA ASP A 104 0.01 -16.64 0.25
C ASP A 104 1.47 -16.51 0.76
N ALA A 105 2.39 -16.11 -0.12
CA ALA A 105 3.80 -15.94 0.20
C ALA A 105 4.18 -14.46 0.42
N PRO A 106 5.13 -14.16 1.33
CA PRO A 106 5.50 -12.78 1.66
C PRO A 106 6.04 -11.99 0.45
N LEU A 107 5.57 -10.75 0.30
CA LEU A 107 6.00 -9.84 -0.77
C LEU A 107 6.53 -8.53 -0.18
N LEU A 108 7.75 -8.15 -0.55
CA LEU A 108 8.34 -6.86 -0.22
C LEU A 108 8.38 -5.95 -1.45
N VAL A 109 7.64 -4.86 -1.41
CA VAL A 109 7.64 -3.82 -2.46
C VAL A 109 8.50 -2.65 -2.02
N VAL A 110 9.67 -2.50 -2.63
CA VAL A 110 10.60 -1.40 -2.36
C VAL A 110 10.29 -0.22 -3.26
N VAL A 111 10.04 0.94 -2.66
CA VAL A 111 9.91 2.24 -3.35
C VAL A 111 10.98 3.22 -2.89
N GLY A 112 11.61 3.87 -3.86
CA GLY A 112 12.72 4.78 -3.62
C GLY A 112 12.35 6.24 -3.38
N GLY A 113 13.18 6.93 -2.57
CA GLY A 113 13.32 8.39 -2.60
C GLY A 113 14.30 8.89 -3.68
N GLU A 114 15.06 9.95 -3.39
CA GLU A 114 15.89 10.66 -4.41
C GLU A 114 17.02 9.83 -5.03
N LYS A 115 17.63 8.90 -4.29
CA LYS A 115 18.68 8.01 -4.79
C LYS A 115 18.59 6.64 -4.15
N VAL A 116 18.08 5.66 -4.90
CA VAL A 116 18.11 4.26 -4.48
C VAL A 116 19.50 3.68 -4.78
N PRO A 117 20.16 3.07 -3.78
CA PRO A 117 21.42 2.35 -3.95
C PRO A 117 21.31 1.18 -4.91
N PHE A 118 22.42 0.84 -5.58
CA PHE A 118 22.44 -0.27 -6.53
C PHE A 118 22.14 -1.62 -5.87
N ASP A 119 22.48 -1.80 -4.59
CA ASP A 119 22.18 -3.01 -3.83
C ASP A 119 20.70 -3.43 -3.96
N PHE A 120 19.74 -2.48 -3.97
CA PHE A 120 18.32 -2.83 -4.13
C PHE A 120 17.99 -3.42 -5.49
N TYR A 121 18.75 -3.09 -6.54
CA TYR A 121 18.60 -3.75 -7.84
C TYR A 121 19.10 -5.19 -7.80
N GLU A 122 20.17 -5.45 -7.05
CA GLU A 122 20.79 -6.77 -6.95
C GLU A 122 19.99 -7.72 -6.05
N GLU A 123 19.37 -7.19 -5.00
CA GLU A 123 18.60 -7.97 -4.01
C GLU A 123 17.14 -8.16 -4.41
N ALA A 124 16.65 -7.49 -5.47
CA ALA A 124 15.28 -7.64 -5.95
C ALA A 124 15.15 -8.80 -6.94
N ASP A 125 14.16 -9.67 -6.71
CA ASP A 125 13.76 -10.70 -7.69
C ASP A 125 13.18 -10.06 -8.95
N TYR A 126 12.44 -8.95 -8.76
CA TYR A 126 11.83 -8.18 -9.85
C TYR A 126 12.19 -6.70 -9.73
N ASN A 127 12.84 -6.15 -10.76
CA ASN A 127 12.96 -4.71 -10.92
C ASN A 127 11.86 -4.25 -11.89
N VAL A 128 10.87 -3.49 -11.41
CA VAL A 128 9.62 -3.24 -12.15
C VAL A 128 9.39 -1.75 -12.40
N GLY A 129 9.11 -1.41 -13.65
CA GLY A 129 8.64 -0.11 -14.08
C GLY A 129 7.15 -0.14 -14.42
N VAL A 130 6.33 0.57 -13.62
CA VAL A 130 4.92 0.85 -13.96
C VAL A 130 4.83 1.62 -15.28
N THR A 131 5.76 2.55 -15.46
CA THR A 131 6.14 3.06 -16.77
C THR A 131 7.67 3.18 -16.79
N ASN A 132 8.26 3.21 -17.98
CA ASN A 132 9.66 3.58 -18.14
C ASN A 132 9.85 5.09 -18.33
N GLN A 133 9.02 5.90 -17.69
CA GLN A 133 9.14 7.36 -17.64
C GLN A 133 9.33 7.83 -16.19
N PRO A 134 10.09 8.92 -15.97
CA PRO A 134 10.24 9.48 -14.63
C PRO A 134 8.92 10.08 -14.13
N HIS A 135 8.40 9.56 -13.02
CA HIS A 135 7.22 10.08 -12.33
C HIS A 135 7.38 9.93 -10.80
N SER A 136 6.27 9.77 -10.07
CA SER A 136 6.28 9.60 -8.61
C SER A 136 6.28 8.14 -8.18
N GLU A 137 6.95 7.88 -7.07
CA GLU A 137 6.89 6.68 -6.24
C GLU A 137 5.47 6.36 -5.77
N VAL A 138 4.62 7.36 -5.51
CA VAL A 138 3.21 7.17 -5.12
C VAL A 138 2.40 6.63 -6.29
N ALA A 139 2.59 7.19 -7.48
CA ALA A 139 1.91 6.74 -8.69
C ALA A 139 2.38 5.34 -9.11
N GLY A 140 3.68 5.07 -9.02
CA GLY A 140 4.25 3.74 -9.27
C GLY A 140 3.69 2.71 -8.30
N LEU A 141 3.67 3.00 -7.00
CA LEU A 141 3.10 2.10 -6.01
C LEU A 141 1.61 1.84 -6.26
N ALA A 142 0.83 2.90 -6.49
CA ALA A 142 -0.62 2.78 -6.65
C ALA A 142 -1.00 1.87 -7.83
N VAL A 143 -0.41 2.10 -9.00
CA VAL A 143 -0.71 1.26 -10.19
C VAL A 143 -0.16 -0.15 -10.01
N PHE A 144 1.00 -0.32 -9.37
CA PHE A 144 1.53 -1.66 -9.12
C PHE A 144 0.60 -2.48 -8.22
N LEU A 145 0.14 -1.91 -7.10
CA LEU A 145 -0.76 -2.61 -6.17
C LEU A 145 -2.12 -2.92 -6.79
N ASP A 146 -2.71 -1.94 -7.50
CA ASP A 146 -3.97 -2.14 -8.24
C ASP A 146 -3.89 -3.31 -9.24
N ARG A 147 -2.76 -3.42 -9.95
CA ARG A 147 -2.54 -4.54 -10.87
C ARG A 147 -2.18 -5.85 -10.19
N LEU A 148 -1.48 -5.79 -9.07
CA LEU A 148 -1.15 -6.97 -8.29
C LEU A 148 -2.43 -7.64 -7.77
N PHE A 149 -3.38 -6.85 -7.26
CA PHE A 149 -4.61 -7.32 -6.64
C PHE A 149 -5.84 -7.34 -7.57
N GLU A 150 -5.72 -6.82 -8.79
CA GLU A 150 -6.79 -6.77 -9.80
C GLU A 150 -8.06 -6.05 -9.31
N GLY A 151 -7.87 -5.02 -8.47
CA GLY A 151 -8.94 -4.22 -7.90
C GLY A 151 -9.62 -4.83 -6.66
N ALA A 152 -9.25 -6.06 -6.26
CA ALA A 152 -9.82 -6.70 -5.07
C ALA A 152 -9.53 -5.93 -3.78
N GLU A 153 -8.44 -5.16 -3.73
CA GLU A 153 -8.06 -4.32 -2.61
C GLU A 153 -9.03 -3.14 -2.37
N LEU A 154 -9.77 -2.72 -3.40
CA LEU A 154 -10.72 -1.61 -3.31
C LEU A 154 -11.97 -1.96 -2.50
N GLU A 155 -12.25 -3.26 -2.37
CA GLU A 155 -13.36 -3.81 -1.59
C GLU A 155 -12.91 -4.22 -0.17
N ARG A 156 -11.67 -3.93 0.23
CA ARG A 156 -11.14 -4.29 1.55
C ARG A 156 -11.95 -3.64 2.66
N GLU A 157 -12.44 -4.48 3.57
CA GLU A 157 -13.11 -4.05 4.79
C GLU A 157 -12.10 -3.54 5.82
N TRP A 158 -12.52 -2.56 6.63
CA TRP A 158 -11.70 -1.94 7.65
C TRP A 158 -12.22 -2.30 9.04
N GLU A 159 -11.43 -3.06 9.79
CA GLU A 159 -11.72 -3.47 11.14
C GLU A 159 -11.43 -2.33 12.13
N ASP A 160 -12.19 -2.29 13.24
CA ASP A 160 -11.99 -1.36 14.36
C ASP A 160 -11.93 0.13 13.97
N ALA A 161 -12.64 0.52 12.90
CA ALA A 161 -12.70 1.92 12.47
C ALA A 161 -13.54 2.79 13.42
N ASP A 162 -13.04 3.96 13.83
CA ASP A 162 -13.87 4.97 14.52
C ASP A 162 -14.78 5.75 13.54
N ARG A 163 -14.38 5.81 12.27
CA ARG A 163 -15.02 6.61 11.21
C ARG A 163 -15.07 5.86 9.90
N VAL A 164 -16.21 5.95 9.23
CA VAL A 164 -16.45 5.38 7.90
C VAL A 164 -16.86 6.48 6.94
N VAL A 165 -16.22 6.52 5.76
CA VAL A 165 -16.61 7.42 4.68
C VAL A 165 -17.66 6.72 3.82
N LEU A 166 -18.85 7.30 3.71
CA LEU A 166 -19.90 6.74 2.86
C LEU A 166 -19.80 7.30 1.44
N PRO A 167 -19.81 6.46 0.39
CA PRO A 167 -19.84 6.92 -0.99
C PRO A 167 -21.05 7.81 -1.26
N GLN A 168 -20.81 8.97 -1.88
CA GLN A 168 -21.85 9.94 -2.25
C GLN A 168 -21.65 10.37 -3.69
N ALA A 169 -22.72 10.41 -4.48
CA ALA A 169 -22.68 10.98 -5.83
C ALA A 169 -22.30 12.48 -5.79
N THR A 170 -22.70 13.19 -4.73
CA THR A 170 -22.27 14.57 -4.45
C THR A 170 -22.37 14.83 -2.95
N GLY A 171 -21.31 15.38 -2.35
CA GLY A 171 -21.27 15.70 -0.93
C GLY A 171 -20.16 14.97 -0.19
N LYS A 172 -20.16 15.08 1.14
CA LYS A 172 -19.20 14.42 2.03
C LYS A 172 -19.97 13.92 3.24
N LYS A 173 -19.93 12.60 3.48
CA LYS A 173 -20.57 11.99 4.64
C LYS A 173 -19.57 11.06 5.32
N VAL A 174 -19.35 11.31 6.61
CA VAL A 174 -18.48 10.51 7.47
C VAL A 174 -19.25 10.23 8.75
N VAL A 175 -19.43 8.96 9.05
CA VAL A 175 -20.28 8.47 10.15
C VAL A 175 -19.46 7.54 11.04
N ASP A 176 -20.04 7.11 12.16
CA ASP A 176 -19.48 5.98 12.92
C ASP A 176 -19.92 4.62 12.33
N PRO A 177 -19.28 3.49 12.70
CA PRO A 177 -19.59 2.18 12.11
C PRO A 177 -21.04 1.71 12.32
N ALA A 178 -21.67 2.09 13.43
CA ALA A 178 -23.04 1.66 13.71
C ALA A 178 -24.04 2.33 12.76
N GLU A 179 -23.86 3.63 12.50
CA GLU A 179 -24.64 4.36 11.50
C GLU A 179 -24.35 3.84 10.07
N ALA A 180 -23.09 3.54 9.74
CA ALA A 180 -22.73 2.97 8.44
C ALA A 180 -23.44 1.63 8.16
N ALA A 181 -23.48 0.74 9.15
CA ALA A 181 -24.12 -0.57 9.02
C ALA A 181 -25.64 -0.46 8.85
N ALA A 182 -26.29 0.49 9.54
CA ALA A 182 -27.73 0.73 9.39
C ALA A 182 -28.09 1.17 7.96
N GLU A 183 -27.32 2.09 7.38
CA GLU A 183 -27.59 2.60 6.02
C GLU A 183 -27.28 1.60 4.90
N ALA A 184 -26.34 0.68 5.13
CA ALA A 184 -26.09 -0.41 4.19
C ALA A 184 -27.30 -1.37 4.12
N GLY A 185 -27.94 -1.64 5.27
CA GLY A 185 -29.13 -2.49 5.35
C GLY A 185 -30.34 -1.87 4.63
N GLU A 186 -30.57 -0.57 4.80
CA GLU A 186 -31.67 0.15 4.13
C GLU A 186 -31.55 0.13 2.61
N ARG A 187 -30.33 0.23 2.06
CA ARG A 187 -30.11 0.17 0.60
C ARG A 187 -30.33 -1.23 0.01
N GLY A 188 -30.10 -2.29 0.78
CA GLY A 188 -30.31 -3.67 0.34
C GLY A 188 -31.79 -4.05 0.22
N GLU A 189 -32.67 -3.39 0.98
CA GLU A 189 -34.13 -3.62 0.93
C GLU A 189 -34.80 -2.92 -0.25
N ASP A 190 -34.22 -1.84 -0.77
CA ASP A 190 -34.76 -1.08 -1.90
C ASP A 190 -34.44 -1.70 -3.28
N ASP A 191 -33.42 -2.57 -3.38
CA ASP A 191 -32.95 -3.14 -4.66
C ASP A 191 -33.58 -4.53 -5.00
N ASP A 192 -34.29 -5.15 -4.05
CA ASP A 192 -34.98 -6.44 -4.24
C ASP A 192 -36.44 -6.28 -4.72
N GLY A 193 -36.79 -5.07 -5.19
CA GLY A 193 -38.14 -4.67 -5.61
C GLY A 193 -38.37 -4.51 -7.12
N GLY A 194 -37.44 -4.95 -7.98
CA GLY A 194 -37.51 -4.80 -9.44
C GLY A 194 -37.66 -6.13 -10.19
N ASP A 195 -38.88 -6.40 -10.67
CA ASP A 195 -39.30 -7.48 -11.60
C ASP A 195 -38.65 -7.39 -12.99
#